data_AF-A0A1J4UQD7-F1
#
_entry.id   AF-A0A1J4UQD7-F1
#
_cell.length_a   1.000
_cell.length_b   1.000
_cell.length_c   1.000
_cell.angle_alpha   90.00
_cell.angle_beta   90.00
_cell.angle_gamma   90.00
#
_symmetry.space_group_name_H-M   'P 1'
#
loop_
_entity.id
_entity.type
_entity.pdbx_description
1 polymer ?
#
loop_
_entity_poly.entity_id
_entity_poly.type
_entity_poly.pdbx_seq_one_letter_code
_entity_poly.pdbx_strand_id
1 'polypeptide(L)'
;MEPIDYLDVGNADSEATHAIAGWSAANNSGSYGGCNGGIDCSYRQVIEQVNCNDDGRNATFTLNVSEGRYADKLRLRSLDGLSDFDSFDVYVDGEFLANYTDVQDGIELWNTLEYALANKTGVITILLSATDAIWPSCGTYGQVAVDWADIGGFTCEANQEPTPTPTATPTPTPTPTPEPSDCNSTAGALAEYYSWTGHGGVFADGIGLRPDPASKTITVTLPENSTVVKAFMYWSAINLNPTKTDFSAMTLNGLPVNGSEIGSFVNQGPDYCVLPVSYRADVTEIVNASGSYVVGGDGSSLFNVEGAGLVVVYSDEASPNVRVMVNDGAGNDRFNVTTVFNGFASAEQAGVTFMGGGGGAANSSTNDAVASLFNGNLLSNSMWDDSDGTEWDTDAFNVTQYVSTADSSATAQVDGQGLLNMNWVAAVLAVEQPEATPTPTPSPEPTVTPTPTPTTQGGGGDTSHDITLPYTEIVRSGGSVATPVPTESAPGQPSPTPQVVTQAAVTPSPTPTIAALAVTVTPSIAPATALATGFSSPCIGGLFILALIAGALAWLNKPGKLLGTIADKDARYKFALIALAAFVLPLVAVLFVDACSLQPWVVLEDAVIAALLAYQKYFKKR
;
A
#
# COMPACT_ATOMS: atom_id res chain seq x y z
N MET A 1 3.95 9.78 -14.41
CA MET A 1 3.37 11.06 -14.83
C MET A 1 4.52 12.03 -14.96
N GLU A 2 4.69 12.62 -16.13
CA GLU A 2 5.63 13.72 -16.25
C GLU A 2 5.21 14.87 -15.34
N PRO A 3 6.17 15.53 -14.68
CA PRO A 3 5.87 16.73 -13.90
C PRO A 3 5.18 17.78 -14.79
N ILE A 4 4.30 18.58 -14.19
CA ILE A 4 3.71 19.75 -14.84
C ILE A 4 4.80 20.74 -15.25
N ASP A 5 5.76 20.93 -14.35
CA ASP A 5 6.94 21.76 -14.53
C ASP A 5 8.08 21.22 -13.67
N TYR A 6 9.32 21.42 -14.12
CA TYR A 6 10.51 20.83 -13.51
C TYR A 6 11.68 21.82 -13.53
N LEU A 7 12.26 22.03 -12.36
CA LEU A 7 13.46 22.83 -12.14
C LEU A 7 14.64 21.92 -11.77
N ASP A 8 15.68 21.93 -12.60
CA ASP A 8 17.02 21.40 -12.30
C ASP A 8 17.85 22.51 -11.63
N VAL A 9 18.04 22.43 -10.32
CA VAL A 9 18.69 23.47 -9.52
C VAL A 9 20.20 23.35 -9.68
N GLY A 10 20.86 24.40 -10.16
CA GLY A 10 22.28 24.38 -10.53
C GLY A 10 22.49 24.33 -12.05
N ASN A 11 21.44 24.07 -12.83
CA ASN A 11 21.47 24.09 -14.28
C ASN A 11 21.00 25.44 -14.83
N ALA A 12 21.91 26.18 -15.45
CA ALA A 12 21.64 27.54 -15.92
C ALA A 12 20.50 27.64 -16.96
N ASP A 13 20.32 26.62 -17.80
CA ASP A 13 19.26 26.62 -18.82
C ASP A 13 17.89 26.37 -18.17
N SER A 14 17.81 25.43 -17.22
CA SER A 14 16.58 25.20 -16.45
C SER A 14 16.24 26.41 -15.58
N GLU A 15 17.20 26.97 -14.86
CA GLU A 15 16.98 28.09 -13.94
C GLU A 15 16.53 29.38 -14.64
N ALA A 16 16.89 29.56 -15.92
CA ALA A 16 16.54 30.76 -16.69
C ALA A 16 15.02 30.99 -16.80
N THR A 17 14.21 29.94 -16.66
CA THR A 17 12.75 30.01 -16.77
C THR A 17 12.02 30.00 -15.42
N HIS A 18 12.72 29.83 -14.30
CA HIS A 18 12.13 29.59 -12.98
C HIS A 18 12.42 30.68 -11.93
N ALA A 19 12.80 31.88 -12.37
CA ALA A 19 12.96 33.08 -11.52
C ALA A 19 13.62 32.79 -10.15
N ILE A 20 14.79 32.15 -10.19
CA ILE A 20 15.51 31.72 -9.00
C ILE A 20 16.20 32.90 -8.28
N ALA A 21 16.13 32.96 -6.94
CA ALA A 21 16.77 34.00 -6.13
C ALA A 21 17.15 33.53 -4.73
N GLY A 22 18.20 34.10 -4.13
CA GLY A 22 18.63 33.75 -2.77
C GLY A 22 19.42 32.44 -2.64
N TRP A 23 19.87 31.88 -3.76
CA TRP A 23 20.66 30.65 -3.79
C TRP A 23 22.17 30.93 -3.87
N SER A 24 22.98 30.00 -3.39
CA SER A 24 24.41 29.95 -3.66
C SER A 24 24.71 29.87 -5.17
N ALA A 25 25.97 30.07 -5.56
CA ALA A 25 26.40 29.74 -6.92
C ALA A 25 26.19 28.24 -7.22
N ALA A 26 25.84 27.90 -8.47
CA ALA A 26 25.71 26.52 -8.92
C ALA A 26 26.98 25.73 -8.60
N ASN A 27 26.85 24.67 -7.82
CA ASN A 27 27.97 23.85 -7.41
C ASN A 27 28.05 22.58 -8.26
N ASN A 28 28.83 22.68 -9.33
CA ASN A 28 28.93 21.64 -10.33
C ASN A 28 30.26 20.87 -10.18
N SER A 29 30.91 20.91 -9.01
CA SER A 29 32.28 20.38 -8.87
C SER A 29 32.64 19.77 -7.51
N GLY A 30 31.77 19.87 -6.49
CA GLY A 30 31.98 19.25 -5.17
C GLY A 30 31.28 17.90 -5.01
N SER A 31 31.89 16.95 -4.28
CA SER A 31 31.37 15.61 -3.96
C SER A 31 30.36 15.62 -2.79
N TYR A 32 29.19 16.20 -2.98
CA TYR A 32 28.13 16.25 -1.96
C TYR A 32 27.21 15.05 -2.02
N GLY A 33 27.21 14.19 -1.01
CA GLY A 33 26.34 13.02 -0.97
C GLY A 33 26.47 12.12 -2.20
N GLY A 34 27.66 12.07 -2.79
CA GLY A 34 27.91 11.32 -4.03
C GLY A 34 27.56 12.06 -5.34
N CYS A 35 27.12 13.32 -5.33
CA CYS A 35 27.09 14.16 -6.55
C CYS A 35 28.53 14.41 -7.02
N ASN A 36 29.05 13.57 -7.91
CA ASN A 36 30.46 13.61 -8.33
C ASN A 36 30.76 14.77 -9.29
N GLY A 37 30.71 16.00 -8.79
CA GLY A 37 31.08 17.20 -9.53
C GLY A 37 30.23 17.44 -10.78
N GLY A 38 28.90 17.47 -10.61
CA GLY A 38 27.98 17.84 -11.68
C GLY A 38 27.67 16.72 -12.68
N ILE A 39 28.28 15.54 -12.55
CA ILE A 39 28.06 14.41 -13.47
C ILE A 39 26.74 13.70 -13.16
N ASP A 40 26.43 13.50 -11.87
CA ASP A 40 25.29 12.71 -11.42
C ASP A 40 24.11 13.59 -10.94
N CYS A 41 24.36 14.85 -10.62
CA CYS A 41 23.38 15.84 -10.16
C CYS A 41 23.96 17.26 -10.21
N SER A 42 23.10 18.26 -10.34
CA SER A 42 23.45 19.68 -10.21
C SER A 42 22.76 20.22 -8.96
N TYR A 43 23.37 21.11 -8.19
CA TYR A 43 22.72 21.60 -6.97
C TYR A 43 23.14 23.02 -6.60
N ARG A 44 22.31 23.65 -5.77
CA ARG A 44 22.63 24.87 -5.03
C ARG A 44 22.29 24.68 -3.57
N GLN A 45 22.83 25.57 -2.74
CA GLN A 45 22.52 25.66 -1.33
C GLN A 45 21.63 26.86 -1.06
N VAL A 46 20.73 26.74 -0.10
CA VAL A 46 19.95 27.86 0.42
C VAL A 46 20.91 28.84 1.11
N ILE A 47 21.73 28.35 2.04
CA ILE A 47 22.77 29.18 2.66
C ILE A 47 24.10 28.92 1.95
N GLU A 48 24.65 29.97 1.33
CA GLU A 48 25.90 29.89 0.58
C GLU A 48 27.15 29.89 1.47
N GLN A 49 28.23 29.33 0.94
CA GLN A 49 29.52 29.19 1.63
C GLN A 49 30.13 30.54 2.00
N VAL A 50 30.11 31.49 1.07
CA VAL A 50 30.78 32.79 1.20
C VAL A 50 30.00 33.79 2.07
N ASN A 51 28.72 33.52 2.31
CA ASN A 51 27.83 34.36 3.09
C ASN A 51 27.06 33.53 4.12
N CYS A 52 27.78 32.68 4.85
CA CYS A 52 27.17 31.82 5.85
C CYS A 52 26.82 32.57 7.14
N ASN A 53 25.74 33.33 7.08
CA ASN A 53 25.12 34.07 8.16
C ASN A 53 23.59 34.06 7.97
N ASP A 54 22.88 34.63 8.94
CA ASP A 54 21.41 34.60 8.96
C ASP A 54 20.75 35.38 7.81
N ASP A 55 21.49 36.20 7.04
CA ASP A 55 20.93 36.96 5.91
C ASP A 55 20.68 36.05 4.69
N GLY A 56 21.31 34.87 4.62
CA GLY A 56 21.23 33.92 3.50
C GLY A 56 20.25 32.76 3.69
N ARG A 57 19.29 32.86 4.63
CA ARG A 57 18.43 31.73 5.01
C ARG A 57 17.34 31.37 4.02
N ASN A 58 17.11 32.19 2.99
CA ASN A 58 15.93 32.11 2.16
C ASN A 58 16.32 31.98 0.69
N ALA A 59 15.76 30.99 0.02
CA ALA A 59 15.93 30.79 -1.40
C ALA A 59 14.59 30.53 -2.07
N THR A 60 14.34 31.17 -3.21
CA THR A 60 13.06 31.11 -3.93
C THR A 60 13.25 30.66 -5.36
N PHE A 61 12.21 30.08 -5.92
CA PHE A 61 12.05 29.80 -7.35
C PHE A 61 10.56 29.75 -7.68
N THR A 62 10.23 29.85 -8.97
CA THR A 62 8.86 29.73 -9.45
C THR A 62 8.68 28.44 -10.22
N LEU A 63 7.51 27.82 -10.13
CA LEU A 63 7.07 26.73 -11.01
C LEU A 63 5.78 27.14 -11.71
N ASN A 64 5.62 26.76 -12.98
CA ASN A 64 4.52 27.17 -13.84
C ASN A 64 3.50 26.04 -14.01
N VAL A 65 2.36 26.19 -13.34
CA VAL A 65 1.21 25.32 -13.58
C VAL A 65 0.57 25.73 -14.90
N SER A 66 0.79 24.93 -15.96
CA SER A 66 0.30 25.22 -17.31
C SER A 66 -1.20 25.51 -17.36
N GLU A 67 -1.64 26.33 -18.32
CA GLU A 67 -3.05 26.68 -18.48
C GLU A 67 -3.94 25.42 -18.59
N GLY A 68 -5.05 25.39 -17.86
CA GLY A 68 -5.96 24.24 -17.82
C GLY A 68 -5.51 23.08 -16.91
N ARG A 69 -4.42 23.23 -16.16
CA ARG A 69 -3.96 22.27 -15.15
C ARG A 69 -4.07 22.84 -13.74
N TYR A 70 -4.09 21.96 -12.75
CA TYR A 70 -3.85 22.32 -11.36
C TYR A 70 -2.74 21.44 -10.78
N ALA A 71 -1.85 22.04 -10.00
CA ALA A 71 -0.81 21.33 -9.27
C ALA A 71 -1.31 20.95 -7.89
N ASP A 72 -1.37 19.65 -7.61
CA ASP A 72 -1.81 19.07 -6.34
C ASP A 72 -0.62 18.56 -5.49
N LYS A 73 0.60 18.69 -6.02
CA LYS A 73 1.80 18.16 -5.41
C LYS A 73 3.05 18.98 -5.76
N LEU A 74 3.90 19.19 -4.76
CA LEU A 74 5.28 19.67 -4.89
C LEU A 74 6.22 18.52 -4.50
N ARG A 75 7.26 18.27 -5.30
CA ARG A 75 8.37 17.40 -4.93
C ARG A 75 9.67 18.18 -4.99
N LEU A 76 10.58 17.90 -4.07
CA LEU A 76 11.93 18.46 -4.10
C LEU A 76 12.94 17.43 -3.62
N ARG A 77 14.10 17.39 -4.27
CA ARG A 77 15.21 16.54 -3.85
C ARG A 77 16.22 17.36 -3.08
N SER A 78 16.35 17.07 -1.79
CA SER A 78 17.26 17.77 -0.89
C SER A 78 18.22 16.80 -0.22
N LEU A 79 19.43 17.27 0.08
CA LEU A 79 20.42 16.51 0.80
C LEU A 79 20.15 16.62 2.29
N ASP A 80 19.93 15.46 2.92
CA ASP A 80 20.18 15.28 4.34
C ASP A 80 21.69 15.14 4.51
N GLY A 81 22.32 16.16 5.06
CA GLY A 81 23.78 16.29 5.06
C GLY A 81 24.42 15.79 6.34
N LEU A 82 25.75 15.64 6.32
CA LEU A 82 26.57 15.36 7.51
C LEU A 82 26.49 16.46 8.60
N SER A 83 25.77 17.54 8.35
CA SER A 83 25.74 18.68 9.23
C SER A 83 24.87 18.44 10.46
N ASP A 84 23.80 17.64 10.35
CA ASP A 84 22.69 17.54 11.31
C ASP A 84 21.95 18.90 11.51
N PHE A 85 22.10 19.83 10.56
CA PHE A 85 21.54 21.18 10.57
C PHE A 85 20.86 21.55 9.23
N ASP A 86 20.43 20.59 8.43
CA ASP A 86 19.83 20.84 7.12
C ASP A 86 18.29 20.96 7.15
N SER A 87 17.69 21.33 8.30
CA SER A 87 16.24 21.56 8.40
C SER A 87 15.81 22.87 7.73
N PHE A 88 14.62 22.87 7.12
CA PHE A 88 14.04 24.03 6.47
C PHE A 88 12.50 24.00 6.42
N ASP A 89 11.91 25.19 6.34
CA ASP A 89 10.50 25.37 6.05
C ASP A 89 10.28 25.56 4.54
N VAL A 90 9.14 25.10 4.06
CA VAL A 90 8.65 25.25 2.69
C VAL A 90 7.42 26.14 2.70
N TYR A 91 7.42 27.16 1.86
CA TYR A 91 6.27 28.04 1.63
C TYR A 91 5.89 28.06 0.15
N VAL A 92 4.59 28.16 -0.14
CA VAL A 92 4.05 28.30 -1.50
C VAL A 92 3.18 29.54 -1.57
N ASP A 93 3.54 30.47 -2.46
CA ASP A 93 2.93 31.80 -2.59
C ASP A 93 2.90 32.60 -1.28
N GLY A 94 3.91 32.39 -0.43
CA GLY A 94 4.04 33.04 0.88
C GLY A 94 3.26 32.36 2.01
N GLU A 95 2.52 31.29 1.74
CA GLU A 95 1.84 30.48 2.76
C GLU A 95 2.72 29.32 3.20
N PHE A 96 2.82 29.08 4.52
CA PHE A 96 3.56 27.96 5.06
C PHE A 96 2.91 26.64 4.60
N LEU A 97 3.72 25.75 4.04
CA LEU A 97 3.29 24.44 3.55
C LEU A 97 3.74 23.33 4.50
N ALA A 98 5.05 23.24 4.78
CA ALA A 98 5.62 22.14 5.53
C ALA A 98 6.96 22.53 6.17
N ASN A 99 7.39 21.74 7.16
CA ASN A 99 8.74 21.76 7.70
C ASN A 99 9.41 20.42 7.42
N TYR A 100 10.64 20.47 6.90
CA TYR A 100 11.57 19.34 6.88
C TYR A 100 12.49 19.45 8.10
N THR A 101 12.63 18.34 8.82
CA THR A 101 13.57 18.19 9.92
C THR A 101 14.65 17.20 9.52
N ASP A 102 15.91 17.62 9.64
CA ASP A 102 17.10 16.78 9.44
C ASP A 102 17.07 15.55 10.37
N VAL A 103 17.46 14.38 9.84
CA VAL A 103 17.34 13.09 10.54
C VAL A 103 18.45 12.85 11.57
N GLN A 104 19.47 13.72 11.67
CA GLN A 104 20.58 13.65 12.63
C GLN A 104 21.28 12.30 12.71
N ASP A 105 21.52 11.66 11.56
CA ASP A 105 22.15 10.35 11.49
C ASP A 105 23.62 10.40 11.04
N GLY A 106 24.14 11.59 10.73
CA GLY A 106 25.51 11.79 10.26
C GLY A 106 25.81 11.06 8.95
N ILE A 107 24.83 10.91 8.06
CA ILE A 107 24.99 10.33 6.73
C ILE A 107 24.61 11.38 5.68
N GLU A 108 25.28 11.37 4.52
CA GLU A 108 24.84 12.16 3.36
C GLU A 108 23.84 11.35 2.53
N LEU A 109 22.56 11.72 2.59
CA LEU A 109 21.48 11.06 1.86
C LEU A 109 20.63 12.05 1.08
N TRP A 110 20.57 11.89 -0.24
CA TRP A 110 19.66 12.65 -1.08
C TRP A 110 18.24 12.09 -0.99
N ASN A 111 17.35 12.83 -0.33
CA ASN A 111 15.95 12.47 -0.14
C ASN A 111 15.06 13.20 -1.13
N THR A 112 14.08 12.49 -1.68
CA THR A 112 12.96 13.10 -2.40
C THR A 112 11.84 13.36 -1.41
N LEU A 113 11.56 14.63 -1.16
CA LEU A 113 10.48 15.09 -0.28
C LEU A 113 9.24 15.40 -1.12
N GLU A 114 8.08 15.03 -0.62
CA GLU A 114 6.79 15.19 -1.30
C GLU A 114 5.78 15.90 -0.40
N TYR A 115 5.13 16.94 -0.93
CA TYR A 115 4.18 17.78 -0.22
C TYR A 115 2.91 17.95 -1.04
N ALA A 116 1.74 17.74 -0.42
CA ALA A 116 0.45 17.98 -1.06
C ALA A 116 0.18 19.49 -1.21
N LEU A 117 -0.30 19.91 -2.38
CA LEU A 117 -0.70 21.29 -2.67
C LEU A 117 -2.23 21.39 -2.75
N ALA A 118 -2.77 22.54 -2.37
CA ALA A 118 -4.19 22.84 -2.48
C ALA A 118 -4.60 23.24 -3.92
N ASN A 119 -4.34 22.36 -4.90
CA ASN A 119 -4.70 22.54 -6.31
C ASN A 119 -4.32 23.92 -6.89
N LYS A 120 -3.04 24.25 -6.85
CA LYS A 120 -2.50 25.54 -7.31
C LYS A 120 -2.61 25.68 -8.83
N THR A 121 -2.70 26.92 -9.32
CA THR A 121 -2.78 27.23 -10.76
C THR A 121 -1.89 28.44 -11.08
N GLY A 122 -1.52 28.59 -12.36
CA GLY A 122 -0.63 29.67 -12.80
C GLY A 122 0.80 29.50 -12.30
N VAL A 123 1.56 30.60 -12.26
CA VAL A 123 2.93 30.59 -11.72
C VAL A 123 2.85 30.65 -10.20
N ILE A 124 3.39 29.63 -9.53
CA ILE A 124 3.54 29.60 -8.07
C ILE A 124 4.96 29.95 -7.68
N THR A 125 5.12 30.56 -6.50
CA THR A 125 6.44 30.85 -5.91
C THR A 125 6.70 29.92 -4.75
N ILE A 126 7.79 29.16 -4.83
CA ILE A 126 8.29 28.33 -3.74
C ILE A 126 9.37 29.12 -2.99
N LEU A 127 9.30 29.11 -1.66
CA LEU A 127 10.34 29.63 -0.77
C LEU A 127 10.78 28.49 0.15
N LEU A 128 12.10 28.25 0.18
CA LEU A 128 12.76 27.41 1.16
C LEU A 128 13.45 28.31 2.18
N SER A 129 13.22 28.06 3.47
CA SER A 129 13.78 28.84 4.57
C SER A 129 14.50 27.96 5.56
N ALA A 130 15.83 28.02 5.60
CA ALA A 130 16.65 27.23 6.53
C ALA A 130 16.32 27.63 7.98
N THR A 131 15.96 26.64 8.80
CA THR A 131 15.47 26.87 10.18
C THR A 131 16.53 26.60 11.24
N ASP A 132 17.51 25.76 10.93
CA ASP A 132 18.53 25.36 11.88
C ASP A 132 19.60 26.42 12.14
N ALA A 133 20.36 26.23 13.22
CA ALA A 133 21.56 27.02 13.45
C ALA A 133 22.55 26.85 12.29
N ILE A 134 23.35 27.89 12.05
CA ILE A 134 24.42 27.79 11.05
C ILE A 134 25.49 26.83 11.55
N TRP A 135 25.73 25.76 10.79
CA TRP A 135 26.69 24.76 11.20
C TRP A 135 28.14 25.27 11.08
N PRO A 136 29.07 24.79 11.93
CA PRO A 136 30.43 25.33 11.99
C PRO A 136 31.23 25.26 10.68
N SER A 137 30.92 24.29 9.83
CA SER A 137 31.64 24.06 8.57
C SER A 137 30.97 24.71 7.35
N CYS A 138 29.89 25.47 7.55
CA CYS A 138 29.15 26.13 6.48
C CYS A 138 30.02 27.02 5.59
N GLY A 139 31.03 27.69 6.13
CA GLY A 139 31.96 28.49 5.32
C GLY A 139 32.72 27.69 4.24
N THR A 140 32.82 26.37 4.41
CA THR A 140 33.42 25.46 3.42
C THR A 140 32.36 24.86 2.50
N TYR A 141 31.16 24.70 3.01
CA TYR A 141 30.23 23.71 2.49
C TYR A 141 28.85 24.30 2.09
N GLY A 142 28.39 25.37 2.73
CA GLY A 142 27.01 25.84 2.64
C GLY A 142 26.08 24.94 3.47
N GLN A 143 24.78 25.20 3.41
CA GLN A 143 23.76 24.47 4.19
C GLN A 143 22.44 24.43 3.43
N VAL A 144 21.70 23.32 3.58
CA VAL A 144 20.50 22.94 2.81
C VAL A 144 20.77 22.90 1.31
N ALA A 145 21.21 21.74 0.81
CA ALA A 145 21.42 21.54 -0.62
C ALA A 145 20.16 20.98 -1.31
N VAL A 146 19.85 21.50 -2.50
CA VAL A 146 18.71 21.07 -3.32
C VAL A 146 19.19 20.84 -4.75
N ASP A 147 18.80 19.70 -5.30
CA ASP A 147 19.18 19.22 -6.64
C ASP A 147 18.09 19.55 -7.68
N TRP A 148 16.84 19.23 -7.37
CA TRP A 148 15.72 19.58 -8.25
C TRP A 148 14.42 19.80 -7.48
N ALA A 149 13.47 20.45 -8.14
CA ALA A 149 12.09 20.58 -7.67
C ALA A 149 11.11 20.43 -8.85
N ASP A 150 9.96 19.84 -8.59
CA ASP A 150 8.91 19.67 -9.59
C ASP A 150 7.51 19.77 -8.99
N ILE A 151 6.52 19.96 -9.87
CA ILE A 151 5.10 19.91 -9.49
C ILE A 151 4.37 18.81 -10.26
N GLY A 152 3.53 18.07 -9.54
CA GLY A 152 2.58 17.10 -10.11
C GLY A 152 1.16 17.66 -10.13
N GLY A 153 0.28 17.04 -10.93
CA GLY A 153 -1.17 17.29 -10.89
C GLY A 153 -1.89 17.00 -12.19
N PHE A 154 -3.17 17.35 -12.23
CA PHE A 154 -4.12 16.90 -13.27
C PHE A 154 -4.47 17.99 -14.28
N THR A 155 -4.90 17.57 -15.47
CA THR A 155 -5.54 18.42 -16.48
C THR A 155 -7.05 18.46 -16.24
N CYS A 156 -7.66 19.65 -16.26
CA CYS A 156 -9.11 19.78 -16.37
C CYS A 156 -9.52 19.37 -17.80
N GLU A 157 -10.12 18.20 -17.98
CA GLU A 157 -10.83 17.93 -19.23
C GLU A 157 -12.05 18.86 -19.30
N ALA A 158 -11.94 19.93 -20.09
CA ALA A 158 -13.12 20.63 -20.54
C ALA A 158 -13.94 19.63 -21.36
N ASN A 159 -15.13 19.29 -20.88
CA ASN A 159 -16.13 18.54 -21.62
C ASN A 159 -16.46 19.29 -22.93
N GLN A 160 -15.75 18.98 -24.01
CA GLN A 160 -15.98 19.54 -25.34
C GLN A 160 -17.00 18.65 -26.03
N GLU A 161 -18.24 19.12 -26.12
CA GLU A 161 -19.22 18.60 -27.06
C GLU A 161 -18.65 18.74 -28.49
N PRO A 162 -18.56 17.66 -29.29
CA PRO A 162 -17.87 17.71 -30.57
C PRO A 162 -18.66 18.57 -31.56
N THR A 163 -18.14 19.77 -31.84
CA THR A 163 -18.60 20.56 -32.99
C THR A 163 -17.88 20.07 -34.24
N PRO A 164 -18.58 19.50 -35.25
CA PRO A 164 -17.92 19.05 -36.47
C PRO A 164 -17.44 20.25 -37.28
N THR A 165 -16.12 20.40 -37.39
CA THR A 165 -15.48 21.32 -38.34
C THR A 165 -14.83 20.51 -39.45
N PRO A 166 -15.06 20.83 -40.74
CA PRO A 166 -14.49 20.07 -41.86
C PRO A 166 -12.95 20.18 -41.88
N THR A 167 -12.30 19.02 -41.78
CA THR A 167 -10.84 18.85 -41.79
C THR A 167 -10.24 19.21 -43.16
N ALA A 168 -9.31 20.18 -43.18
CA ALA A 168 -8.36 20.32 -44.28
C ALA A 168 -7.27 19.25 -44.16
N THR A 169 -7.00 18.53 -45.24
CA THR A 169 -6.00 17.46 -45.33
C THR A 169 -4.60 17.95 -44.94
N PRO A 170 -3.98 17.49 -43.84
CA PRO A 170 -2.60 17.82 -43.55
C PRO A 170 -1.65 17.03 -44.45
N THR A 171 -0.58 17.71 -44.85
CA THR A 171 0.60 17.12 -45.49
C THR A 171 1.32 16.25 -44.46
N PRO A 172 1.82 15.05 -44.80
CA PRO A 172 2.46 14.16 -43.82
C PRO A 172 3.75 14.79 -43.27
N THR A 173 3.71 15.14 -41.99
CA THR A 173 4.90 15.40 -41.18
C THR A 173 5.61 14.06 -40.94
N PRO A 174 6.94 13.97 -41.11
CA PRO A 174 7.67 12.73 -40.82
C PRO A 174 7.46 12.33 -39.35
N THR A 175 7.06 11.08 -39.14
CA THR A 175 6.91 10.48 -37.83
C THR A 175 8.25 10.54 -37.10
N PRO A 176 8.36 11.21 -35.93
CA PRO A 176 9.55 11.13 -35.12
C PRO A 176 9.80 9.66 -34.76
N THR A 177 11.06 9.24 -34.86
CA THR A 177 11.48 7.93 -34.39
C THR A 177 11.24 7.89 -32.88
N PRO A 178 10.50 6.89 -32.34
CA PRO A 178 10.24 6.82 -30.91
C PRO A 178 11.58 6.72 -30.18
N GLU A 179 11.78 7.65 -29.25
CA GLU A 179 12.82 7.59 -28.24
C GLU A 179 12.61 6.32 -27.38
N PRO A 180 13.68 5.67 -26.88
CA PRO A 180 13.53 4.51 -26.01
C PRO A 180 12.60 4.86 -24.85
N SER A 181 11.56 4.06 -24.62
CA SER A 181 10.64 4.28 -23.51
C SER A 181 11.38 4.09 -22.19
N ASP A 182 11.74 5.20 -21.55
CA ASP A 182 12.20 5.17 -20.16
C ASP A 182 11.07 4.58 -19.30
N CYS A 183 11.33 3.43 -18.71
CA CYS A 183 10.40 2.79 -17.79
C CYS A 183 10.41 3.63 -16.50
N ASN A 184 9.35 4.40 -16.27
CA ASN A 184 9.22 5.25 -15.09
C ASN A 184 8.00 4.83 -14.26
N SER A 185 8.12 4.84 -12.93
CA SER A 185 7.04 4.44 -12.02
C SER A 185 6.00 5.56 -11.86
N THR A 186 4.72 5.18 -11.75
CA THR A 186 3.63 6.01 -11.22
C THR A 186 3.06 5.49 -9.90
N ALA A 187 3.61 4.40 -9.36
CA ALA A 187 3.17 3.81 -8.10
C ALA A 187 3.23 4.80 -6.95
N GLY A 188 2.21 4.71 -6.10
CA GLY A 188 1.99 5.58 -4.96
C GLY A 188 0.88 5.02 -4.07
N ALA A 189 0.58 5.76 -3.01
CA ALA A 189 -0.59 5.52 -2.19
C ALA A 189 -1.87 5.37 -3.03
N LEU A 190 -2.70 4.39 -2.69
CA LEU A 190 -4.05 4.32 -3.23
C LEU A 190 -4.81 5.58 -2.79
N ALA A 191 -5.66 6.12 -3.66
CA ALA A 191 -6.46 7.31 -3.39
C ALA A 191 -7.95 7.00 -3.51
N GLU A 192 -8.81 7.72 -2.78
CA GLU A 192 -10.27 7.55 -2.89
C GLU A 192 -10.73 7.84 -4.31
N TYR A 193 -11.28 6.82 -4.96
CA TYR A 193 -11.88 6.94 -6.27
C TYR A 193 -13.40 6.99 -6.20
N TYR A 194 -13.99 6.23 -5.28
CA TYR A 194 -15.43 6.15 -5.13
C TYR A 194 -15.83 6.03 -3.67
N SER A 195 -16.87 6.79 -3.29
CA SER A 195 -17.56 6.58 -2.03
C SER A 195 -19.07 6.64 -2.20
N TRP A 196 -19.77 5.88 -1.38
CA TRP A 196 -21.23 5.80 -1.37
C TRP A 196 -21.74 5.65 0.07
N THR A 197 -22.93 6.18 0.34
CA THR A 197 -23.60 6.01 1.64
C THR A 197 -25.06 5.67 1.43
N GLY A 198 -25.54 4.63 2.11
CA GLY A 198 -26.93 4.19 2.08
C GLY A 198 -27.10 2.79 2.67
N HIS A 199 -28.34 2.32 2.68
CA HIS A 199 -28.66 0.95 3.11
C HIS A 199 -28.17 -0.06 2.08
N GLY A 200 -27.23 -0.92 2.46
CA GLY A 200 -26.61 -1.87 1.54
C GLY A 200 -25.24 -2.36 1.99
N GLY A 201 -24.34 -2.54 1.03
CA GLY A 201 -23.02 -3.09 1.29
C GLY A 201 -22.12 -3.12 0.07
N VAL A 202 -21.04 -3.88 0.20
CA VAL A 202 -20.08 -4.13 -0.87
C VAL A 202 -19.76 -5.62 -0.95
N PHE A 203 -19.67 -6.12 -2.18
CA PHE A 203 -19.06 -7.40 -2.50
C PHE A 203 -17.70 -7.13 -3.14
N ALA A 204 -16.67 -7.84 -2.73
CA ALA A 204 -15.35 -7.76 -3.33
C ALA A 204 -14.75 -9.17 -3.39
N ASP A 205 -14.35 -9.60 -4.58
CA ASP A 205 -13.81 -10.94 -4.82
C ASP A 205 -12.95 -10.92 -6.10
N GLY A 206 -12.05 -11.89 -6.25
CA GLY A 206 -11.11 -11.91 -7.37
C GLY A 206 -10.63 -13.29 -7.75
N ILE A 207 -9.79 -13.32 -8.78
CA ILE A 207 -9.25 -14.55 -9.36
C ILE A 207 -7.86 -14.31 -9.94
N GLY A 208 -6.91 -15.19 -9.62
CA GLY A 208 -5.63 -15.26 -10.33
C GLY A 208 -5.84 -15.77 -11.75
N LEU A 209 -5.25 -15.12 -12.74
CA LEU A 209 -5.37 -15.47 -14.16
C LEU A 209 -4.12 -16.16 -14.73
N ARG A 210 -3.07 -16.27 -13.92
CA ARG A 210 -1.83 -16.99 -14.26
C ARG A 210 -1.80 -18.42 -13.67
N PRO A 211 -0.97 -19.35 -14.20
CA PRO A 211 -0.61 -19.42 -15.61
C PRO A 211 -1.86 -19.64 -16.46
N ASP A 212 -1.87 -19.03 -17.65
CA ASP A 212 -2.96 -18.94 -18.62
C ASP A 212 -3.95 -20.14 -18.60
N PRO A 213 -5.19 -19.91 -18.15
CA PRO A 213 -6.32 -20.25 -19.00
C PRO A 213 -6.99 -18.98 -19.51
N ALA A 214 -7.50 -19.06 -20.74
CA ALA A 214 -8.12 -17.98 -21.50
C ALA A 214 -9.28 -17.24 -20.80
N SER A 215 -9.80 -17.73 -19.67
CA SER A 215 -10.76 -17.05 -18.79
C SER A 215 -10.99 -17.83 -17.49
N LYS A 216 -11.45 -17.14 -16.44
CA LYS A 216 -11.96 -17.73 -15.19
C LYS A 216 -13.22 -16.99 -14.73
N THR A 217 -13.89 -17.47 -13.68
CA THR A 217 -15.21 -16.97 -13.26
C THR A 217 -15.16 -16.41 -11.85
N ILE A 218 -15.65 -15.20 -11.66
CA ILE A 218 -15.98 -14.62 -10.35
C ILE A 218 -17.49 -14.82 -10.11
N THR A 219 -17.88 -15.29 -8.92
CA THR A 219 -19.29 -15.50 -8.57
C THR A 219 -19.77 -14.42 -7.61
N VAL A 220 -20.46 -13.42 -8.13
CA VAL A 220 -21.02 -12.32 -7.34
C VAL A 220 -22.27 -12.80 -6.62
N THR A 221 -22.26 -12.69 -5.29
CA THR A 221 -23.39 -13.05 -4.43
C THR A 221 -23.83 -11.84 -3.61
N LEU A 222 -24.99 -11.28 -3.94
CA LEU A 222 -25.61 -10.14 -3.25
C LEU A 222 -26.88 -10.60 -2.51
N PRO A 223 -27.34 -9.85 -1.47
CA PRO A 223 -28.62 -10.09 -0.83
C PRO A 223 -29.80 -10.12 -1.82
N GLU A 224 -30.84 -10.88 -1.51
CA GLU A 224 -32.03 -10.99 -2.36
C GLU A 224 -32.71 -9.62 -2.50
N ASN A 225 -33.11 -9.26 -3.72
CA ASN A 225 -33.70 -7.96 -4.06
C ASN A 225 -32.77 -6.73 -3.91
N SER A 226 -31.47 -6.94 -3.68
CA SER A 226 -30.50 -5.85 -3.77
C SER A 226 -30.42 -5.29 -5.20
N THR A 227 -30.03 -4.03 -5.30
CA THR A 227 -29.76 -3.35 -6.58
C THR A 227 -28.29 -2.96 -6.63
N VAL A 228 -27.61 -3.26 -7.74
CA VAL A 228 -26.24 -2.77 -7.93
C VAL A 228 -26.25 -1.26 -8.12
N VAL A 229 -25.52 -0.56 -7.28
CA VAL A 229 -25.29 0.90 -7.38
C VAL A 229 -24.11 1.17 -8.31
N LYS A 230 -23.03 0.40 -8.15
CA LYS A 230 -21.80 0.55 -8.91
C LYS A 230 -21.03 -0.76 -8.93
N ALA A 231 -20.39 -1.09 -10.06
CA ALA A 231 -19.46 -2.20 -10.14
C ALA A 231 -18.17 -1.78 -10.86
N PHE A 232 -17.04 -2.10 -10.26
CA PHE A 232 -15.71 -1.89 -10.82
C PHE A 232 -15.00 -3.22 -11.03
N MET A 233 -14.28 -3.32 -12.14
CA MET A 233 -13.34 -4.40 -12.40
C MET A 233 -11.92 -3.86 -12.28
N TYR A 234 -11.10 -4.54 -11.50
CA TYR A 234 -9.69 -4.23 -11.27
C TYR A 234 -8.82 -5.38 -11.79
N TRP A 235 -7.64 -5.07 -12.32
CA TRP A 235 -6.64 -6.09 -12.69
C TRP A 235 -5.23 -5.54 -12.62
N SER A 236 -4.27 -6.45 -12.46
CA SER A 236 -2.84 -6.17 -12.56
C SER A 236 -2.25 -6.96 -13.72
N ALA A 237 -1.40 -6.32 -14.51
CA ALA A 237 -0.69 -6.94 -15.62
C ALA A 237 0.80 -6.66 -15.52
N ILE A 238 1.62 -7.69 -15.77
CA ILE A 238 3.08 -7.55 -15.77
C ILE A 238 3.62 -7.51 -17.19
N ASN A 239 4.28 -6.40 -17.53
CA ASN A 239 4.95 -6.27 -18.82
C ASN A 239 6.31 -6.98 -18.80
N LEU A 240 6.37 -8.20 -19.37
CA LEU A 240 7.62 -8.93 -19.61
C LEU A 240 8.17 -8.76 -21.03
N ASN A 241 7.48 -7.99 -21.90
CA ASN A 241 7.88 -7.80 -23.29
C ASN A 241 7.80 -6.31 -23.68
N PRO A 242 8.96 -5.64 -23.89
CA PRO A 242 9.02 -4.19 -24.11
C PRO A 242 8.30 -3.71 -25.39
N THR A 243 7.81 -4.60 -26.25
CA THR A 243 7.09 -4.22 -27.48
C THR A 243 5.58 -4.03 -27.32
N LYS A 244 4.97 -4.51 -26.23
CA LYS A 244 3.55 -4.25 -25.91
C LYS A 244 3.48 -3.26 -24.75
N THR A 245 2.82 -2.14 -24.97
CA THR A 245 2.74 -1.03 -24.00
C THR A 245 1.33 -0.80 -23.48
N ASP A 246 0.35 -1.60 -23.91
CA ASP A 246 -1.06 -1.43 -23.55
C ASP A 246 -1.67 -2.75 -23.06
N PHE A 247 -2.16 -2.74 -21.82
CA PHE A 247 -2.83 -3.85 -21.14
C PHE A 247 -4.23 -3.45 -20.65
N SER A 248 -4.79 -2.38 -21.21
CA SER A 248 -6.12 -1.86 -20.86
C SER A 248 -7.27 -2.74 -21.33
N ALA A 249 -7.06 -3.67 -22.27
CA ALA A 249 -8.13 -4.48 -22.83
C ALA A 249 -8.30 -5.82 -22.11
N MET A 250 -9.50 -6.05 -21.57
CA MET A 250 -9.98 -7.31 -21.02
C MET A 250 -11.36 -7.67 -21.58
N THR A 251 -11.90 -8.80 -21.16
CA THR A 251 -13.29 -9.18 -21.42
C THR A 251 -14.03 -9.61 -20.16
N LEU A 252 -15.32 -9.31 -20.10
CA LEU A 252 -16.23 -9.74 -19.06
C LEU A 252 -17.50 -10.31 -19.70
N ASN A 253 -17.79 -11.59 -19.45
CA ASN A 253 -18.80 -12.37 -20.18
C ASN A 253 -18.61 -12.32 -21.71
N GLY A 254 -17.35 -12.23 -22.16
CA GLY A 254 -16.99 -12.10 -23.58
C GLY A 254 -17.25 -10.71 -24.18
N LEU A 255 -17.76 -9.74 -23.40
CA LEU A 255 -17.87 -8.35 -23.81
C LEU A 255 -16.54 -7.63 -23.56
N PRO A 256 -16.10 -6.73 -24.45
CA PRO A 256 -14.87 -5.98 -24.25
C PRO A 256 -15.00 -5.03 -23.04
N VAL A 257 -13.96 -4.97 -22.23
CA VAL A 257 -13.79 -4.05 -21.10
C VAL A 257 -12.48 -3.31 -21.31
N ASN A 258 -12.54 -1.98 -21.38
CA ASN A 258 -11.36 -1.13 -21.50
C ASN A 258 -11.09 -0.43 -20.16
N GLY A 259 -9.91 -0.65 -19.60
CA GLY A 259 -9.48 -0.08 -18.34
C GLY A 259 -8.74 1.23 -18.50
N SER A 260 -8.86 2.08 -17.49
CA SER A 260 -7.93 3.17 -17.25
C SER A 260 -6.77 2.64 -16.41
N GLU A 261 -5.54 2.94 -16.79
CA GLU A 261 -4.37 2.71 -15.93
C GLU A 261 -4.53 3.57 -14.66
N ILE A 262 -4.42 2.93 -13.50
CA ILE A 262 -4.51 3.58 -12.18
C ILE A 262 -3.15 3.60 -11.46
N GLY A 263 -2.12 3.05 -12.09
CA GLY A 263 -0.73 3.18 -11.67
C GLY A 263 0.13 2.04 -12.20
N SER A 264 1.44 2.23 -12.13
CA SER A 264 2.46 1.29 -12.59
C SER A 264 3.75 1.47 -11.81
N PHE A 265 4.55 0.43 -11.63
CA PHE A 265 5.89 0.57 -11.06
C PHE A 265 6.93 -0.19 -11.82
N VAL A 266 8.15 0.32 -11.78
CA VAL A 266 9.29 -0.29 -12.42
C VAL A 266 10.01 -1.13 -11.39
N ASN A 267 10.01 -2.44 -11.60
CA ASN A 267 10.93 -3.33 -10.93
C ASN A 267 12.21 -3.45 -11.77
N GLN A 268 13.28 -2.81 -11.32
CA GLN A 268 14.57 -2.82 -12.02
C GLN A 268 15.34 -4.10 -11.70
N GLY A 269 15.43 -5.00 -12.69
CA GLY A 269 16.48 -6.02 -12.77
C GLY A 269 17.69 -5.46 -13.55
N PRO A 270 18.87 -6.09 -13.45
CA PRO A 270 20.11 -5.58 -14.05
C PRO A 270 20.10 -5.46 -15.59
N ASP A 271 19.14 -6.09 -16.29
CA ASP A 271 19.10 -6.12 -17.77
C ASP A 271 17.71 -5.87 -18.38
N TYR A 272 16.65 -5.63 -17.59
CA TYR A 272 15.30 -5.36 -18.09
C TYR A 272 14.41 -4.70 -17.03
N CYS A 273 13.48 -3.86 -17.50
CA CYS A 273 12.44 -3.26 -16.67
C CYS A 273 11.21 -4.17 -16.70
N VAL A 274 10.80 -4.66 -15.54
CA VAL A 274 9.50 -5.32 -15.37
C VAL A 274 8.54 -4.25 -14.88
N LEU A 275 7.46 -4.00 -15.62
CA LEU A 275 6.48 -2.98 -15.29
C LEU A 275 5.14 -3.64 -14.96
N PRO A 276 4.83 -3.90 -13.67
CA PRO A 276 3.46 -4.15 -13.27
C PRO A 276 2.62 -2.88 -13.44
N VAL A 277 1.41 -3.06 -13.95
CA VAL A 277 0.47 -1.98 -14.25
C VAL A 277 -0.91 -2.39 -13.75
N SER A 278 -1.50 -1.53 -12.93
CA SER A 278 -2.86 -1.66 -12.40
C SER A 278 -3.86 -0.95 -13.29
N TYR A 279 -5.04 -1.54 -13.44
CA TYR A 279 -6.13 -0.96 -14.21
C TYR A 279 -7.45 -1.04 -13.46
N ARG A 280 -8.36 -0.15 -13.85
CA ARG A 280 -9.76 -0.13 -13.41
C ARG A 280 -10.68 0.11 -14.59
N ALA A 281 -11.83 -0.58 -14.60
CA ALA A 281 -12.95 -0.26 -15.48
C ALA A 281 -14.27 -0.19 -14.70
N ASP A 282 -15.16 0.71 -15.10
CA ASP A 282 -16.57 0.67 -14.68
C ASP A 282 -17.30 -0.39 -15.50
N VAL A 283 -17.85 -1.40 -14.81
CA VAL A 283 -18.55 -2.53 -15.41
C VAL A 283 -19.99 -2.63 -14.91
N THR A 284 -20.55 -1.55 -14.37
CA THR A 284 -21.91 -1.52 -13.78
C THR A 284 -22.98 -1.99 -14.76
N GLU A 285 -22.84 -1.70 -16.06
CA GLU A 285 -23.79 -2.15 -17.08
C GLU A 285 -23.74 -3.67 -17.34
N ILE A 286 -22.60 -4.31 -17.04
CA ILE A 286 -22.37 -5.75 -17.22
C ILE A 286 -22.71 -6.50 -15.93
N VAL A 287 -22.21 -6.01 -14.79
CA VAL A 287 -22.39 -6.59 -13.45
C VAL A 287 -23.52 -5.86 -12.74
N ASN A 288 -24.76 -6.28 -12.99
CA ASN A 288 -25.96 -5.60 -12.50
C ASN A 288 -26.81 -6.43 -11.52
N ALA A 289 -26.39 -7.65 -11.21
CA ALA A 289 -27.04 -8.54 -10.25
C ALA A 289 -26.07 -9.62 -9.74
N SER A 290 -26.52 -10.42 -8.77
CA SER A 290 -25.87 -11.70 -8.43
C SER A 290 -25.74 -12.58 -9.67
N GLY A 291 -24.62 -13.27 -9.82
CA GLY A 291 -24.37 -14.12 -10.98
C GLY A 291 -22.92 -14.54 -11.13
N SER A 292 -22.67 -15.36 -12.14
CA SER A 292 -21.33 -15.80 -12.54
C SER A 292 -20.84 -14.93 -13.68
N TYR A 293 -19.68 -14.31 -13.49
CA TYR A 293 -19.07 -13.39 -14.45
C TYR A 293 -17.74 -13.95 -14.92
N VAL A 294 -17.65 -14.23 -16.22
CA VAL A 294 -16.46 -14.82 -16.85
C VAL A 294 -15.49 -13.72 -17.24
N VAL A 295 -14.37 -13.62 -16.53
CA VAL A 295 -13.27 -12.70 -16.83
C VAL A 295 -12.31 -13.38 -17.79
N GLY A 296 -11.94 -12.71 -18.88
CA GLY A 296 -10.91 -13.17 -19.81
C GLY A 296 -9.97 -12.05 -20.23
N GLY A 297 -8.78 -12.38 -20.70
CA GLY A 297 -7.89 -11.42 -21.37
C GLY A 297 -8.38 -11.03 -22.77
N ASP A 298 -7.64 -10.18 -23.48
CA ASP A 298 -7.92 -9.79 -24.88
C ASP A 298 -7.79 -10.94 -25.92
N GLY A 299 -7.43 -12.15 -25.48
CA GLY A 299 -7.20 -13.32 -26.34
C GLY A 299 -5.79 -13.43 -26.91
N SER A 300 -4.87 -12.51 -26.59
CA SER A 300 -3.45 -12.63 -26.94
C SER A 300 -2.69 -13.51 -25.95
N SER A 301 -1.97 -14.51 -26.47
CA SER A 301 -1.16 -15.46 -25.71
C SER A 301 0.13 -14.84 -25.12
N LEU A 302 0.21 -13.52 -25.07
CA LEU A 302 1.40 -12.75 -24.68
C LEU A 302 1.23 -12.05 -23.34
N PHE A 303 0.12 -12.30 -22.65
CA PHE A 303 -0.18 -11.65 -21.38
C PHE A 303 0.21 -12.48 -20.18
N ASN A 304 0.71 -11.78 -19.17
CA ASN A 304 0.67 -12.23 -17.79
C ASN A 304 -0.23 -11.23 -17.05
N VAL A 305 -1.54 -11.23 -17.32
CA VAL A 305 -2.47 -10.64 -16.36
C VAL A 305 -2.38 -11.52 -15.13
N GLU A 306 -1.94 -10.93 -14.02
CA GLU A 306 -1.67 -11.65 -12.77
C GLU A 306 -3.00 -12.15 -12.20
N GLY A 307 -3.99 -11.27 -12.15
CA GLY A 307 -5.38 -11.59 -11.83
C GLY A 307 -6.31 -10.42 -12.05
N ALA A 308 -7.56 -10.61 -11.68
CA ALA A 308 -8.60 -9.59 -11.74
C ALA A 308 -9.63 -9.78 -10.63
N GLY A 309 -10.25 -8.68 -10.20
CA GLY A 309 -11.28 -8.68 -9.18
C GLY A 309 -12.46 -7.77 -9.52
N LEU A 310 -13.59 -8.04 -8.89
CA LEU A 310 -14.80 -7.22 -8.96
C LEU A 310 -15.08 -6.60 -7.59
N VAL A 311 -15.35 -5.31 -7.58
CA VAL A 311 -15.90 -4.58 -6.43
C VAL A 311 -17.30 -4.11 -6.81
N VAL A 312 -18.32 -4.60 -6.12
CA VAL A 312 -19.74 -4.35 -6.41
C VAL A 312 -20.40 -3.71 -5.20
N VAL A 313 -20.72 -2.42 -5.30
CA VAL A 313 -21.49 -1.68 -4.30
C VAL A 313 -22.97 -1.87 -4.61
N TYR A 314 -23.75 -2.29 -3.62
CA TYR A 314 -25.17 -2.56 -3.77
C TYR A 314 -25.98 -1.84 -2.70
N SER A 315 -27.23 -1.50 -3.05
CA SER A 315 -28.24 -1.01 -2.12
C SER A 315 -29.25 -2.12 -1.79
N ASP A 316 -29.63 -2.21 -0.53
CA ASP A 316 -30.64 -3.12 0.00
C ASP A 316 -31.26 -2.48 1.25
N GLU A 317 -32.54 -2.13 1.20
CA GLU A 317 -33.26 -1.47 2.30
C GLU A 317 -33.32 -2.32 3.59
N ALA A 318 -33.11 -3.64 3.49
CA ALA A 318 -33.05 -4.52 4.66
C ALA A 318 -31.66 -4.55 5.32
N SER A 319 -30.63 -4.04 4.64
CA SER A 319 -29.25 -3.95 5.11
C SER A 319 -29.02 -2.69 5.95
N PRO A 320 -28.00 -2.66 6.82
CA PRO A 320 -27.67 -1.46 7.59
C PRO A 320 -27.26 -0.30 6.67
N ASN A 321 -27.42 0.92 7.16
CA ASN A 321 -26.84 2.10 6.53
C ASN A 321 -25.32 2.02 6.63
N VAL A 322 -24.61 2.06 5.50
CA VAL A 322 -23.15 1.92 5.43
C VAL A 322 -22.54 3.04 4.62
N ARG A 323 -21.29 3.40 4.92
CA ARG A 323 -20.41 4.15 4.03
C ARG A 323 -19.39 3.19 3.44
N VAL A 324 -19.45 3.02 2.12
CA VAL A 324 -18.45 2.27 1.35
C VAL A 324 -17.49 3.26 0.72
N MET A 325 -16.19 3.01 0.86
CA MET A 325 -15.10 3.79 0.27
C MET A 325 -14.18 2.83 -0.48
N VAL A 326 -13.88 3.16 -1.73
CA VAL A 326 -12.99 2.41 -2.60
C VAL A 326 -11.81 3.32 -2.92
N ASN A 327 -10.64 2.96 -2.40
CA ASN A 327 -9.39 3.58 -2.75
C ASN A 327 -8.67 2.65 -3.72
N ASP A 328 -8.09 3.19 -4.78
CA ASP A 328 -7.37 2.39 -5.79
C ASP A 328 -6.10 3.07 -6.29
N GLY A 329 -5.26 2.28 -6.96
CA GLY A 329 -3.94 2.71 -7.43
C GLY A 329 -3.03 1.53 -7.80
N ALA A 330 -1.72 1.74 -7.60
CA ALA A 330 -0.70 0.71 -7.74
C ALA A 330 0.27 0.77 -6.56
N GLY A 331 -0.20 0.35 -5.37
CA GLY A 331 0.65 0.25 -4.19
C GLY A 331 1.60 -0.95 -4.31
N ASN A 332 2.81 -0.86 -3.76
CA ASN A 332 3.77 -1.96 -3.86
C ASN A 332 4.53 -2.19 -2.54
N ASP A 333 4.85 -3.44 -2.25
CA ASP A 333 5.51 -3.89 -1.03
C ASP A 333 6.93 -3.34 -0.85
N ARG A 334 7.54 -2.74 -1.88
CA ARG A 334 8.84 -2.07 -1.81
C ARG A 334 8.77 -0.67 -1.22
N PHE A 335 7.62 -0.01 -1.30
CA PHE A 335 7.47 1.41 -0.97
C PHE A 335 6.67 1.66 0.30
N ASN A 336 6.27 0.61 1.03
CA ASN A 336 5.49 0.70 2.26
C ASN A 336 4.30 1.66 2.12
N VAL A 337 3.28 1.19 1.42
CA VAL A 337 2.21 2.05 0.93
C VAL A 337 1.07 2.10 1.94
N THR A 338 0.63 3.31 2.26
CA THR A 338 -0.54 3.57 3.12
C THR A 338 -1.60 4.30 2.33
N THR A 339 -2.87 3.95 2.56
CA THR A 339 -4.03 4.70 2.08
C THR A 339 -4.89 5.16 3.26
N VAL A 340 -5.58 6.28 3.07
CA VAL A 340 -6.42 6.90 4.09
C VAL A 340 -7.87 6.92 3.62
N PHE A 341 -8.76 6.38 4.44
CA PHE A 341 -10.20 6.49 4.29
C PHE A 341 -10.71 7.63 5.16
N ASN A 342 -11.53 8.53 4.60
CA ASN A 342 -12.02 9.72 5.31
C ASN A 342 -13.54 9.85 5.22
N GLY A 343 -14.11 10.54 6.19
CA GLY A 343 -15.49 11.04 6.11
C GLY A 343 -16.56 10.00 6.46
N PHE A 344 -16.22 8.92 7.16
CA PHE A 344 -17.21 8.07 7.82
C PHE A 344 -17.54 8.62 9.21
N ALA A 345 -18.74 8.34 9.71
CA ALA A 345 -19.10 8.52 11.10
C ALA A 345 -18.91 7.20 11.88
N SER A 346 -19.13 7.26 13.19
CA SER A 346 -19.01 6.17 14.16
C SER A 346 -19.37 4.79 13.61
N ALA A 347 -18.45 3.82 13.72
CA ALA A 347 -18.67 2.45 13.28
C ALA A 347 -19.32 1.59 14.37
N GLU A 348 -20.46 0.95 14.09
CA GLU A 348 -20.88 -0.24 14.85
C GLU A 348 -20.17 -1.49 14.30
N GLN A 349 -20.01 -1.55 12.99
CA GLN A 349 -19.27 -2.60 12.27
C GLN A 349 -18.41 -1.97 11.18
N ALA A 350 -17.21 -2.52 10.98
CA ALA A 350 -16.33 -2.14 9.90
C ALA A 350 -15.62 -3.35 9.29
N GLY A 351 -15.54 -3.38 7.96
CA GLY A 351 -14.82 -4.39 7.19
C GLY A 351 -13.92 -3.73 6.15
N VAL A 352 -12.69 -4.23 6.01
CA VAL A 352 -11.76 -3.79 4.96
C VAL A 352 -11.42 -4.95 4.05
N THR A 353 -11.35 -4.71 2.75
CA THR A 353 -10.86 -5.68 1.75
C THR A 353 -9.63 -5.12 1.07
N PHE A 354 -8.60 -5.95 0.96
CA PHE A 354 -7.40 -5.69 0.17
C PHE A 354 -7.49 -6.51 -1.11
N MET A 355 -7.09 -5.95 -2.24
CA MET A 355 -7.13 -6.62 -3.54
C MET A 355 -5.87 -6.27 -4.32
N GLY A 356 -5.17 -7.28 -4.83
CA GLY A 356 -3.93 -7.06 -5.57
C GLY A 356 -3.44 -8.28 -6.34
N GLY A 357 -2.48 -8.03 -7.23
CA GLY A 357 -1.81 -9.06 -8.03
C GLY A 357 -0.32 -9.15 -7.75
N GLY A 358 0.33 -10.16 -8.30
CA GLY A 358 1.74 -10.45 -8.02
C GLY A 358 1.91 -11.22 -6.71
N GLY A 359 3.12 -11.26 -6.15
CA GLY A 359 3.37 -12.00 -4.91
C GLY A 359 3.11 -13.50 -5.03
N GLY A 360 3.78 -14.18 -5.96
CA GLY A 360 3.62 -15.62 -6.10
C GLY A 360 3.92 -16.37 -4.80
N ALA A 361 3.28 -17.55 -4.63
CA ALA A 361 3.35 -18.40 -3.44
C ALA A 361 4.69 -18.27 -2.70
N ALA A 362 4.65 -17.60 -1.55
CA ALA A 362 5.80 -17.29 -0.71
C ALA A 362 6.79 -18.46 -0.75
N ASN A 363 7.91 -18.27 -1.43
CA ASN A 363 9.00 -19.22 -1.43
C ASN A 363 9.36 -19.41 0.05
N SER A 364 9.07 -20.61 0.56
CA SER A 364 8.98 -21.05 1.98
C SER A 364 10.16 -20.74 2.93
N SER A 365 11.06 -19.84 2.58
CA SER A 365 12.18 -19.33 3.36
C SER A 365 11.89 -17.95 3.94
N THR A 366 10.97 -17.87 4.90
CA THR A 366 10.89 -16.94 6.07
C THR A 366 11.21 -15.42 5.95
N ASN A 367 11.44 -14.83 4.76
CA ASN A 367 11.80 -13.40 4.63
C ASN A 367 10.87 -12.58 3.72
N ASP A 368 9.83 -13.18 3.14
CA ASP A 368 8.93 -12.52 2.17
C ASP A 368 7.58 -12.10 2.78
N ALA A 369 7.52 -11.93 4.10
CA ALA A 369 6.28 -11.56 4.79
C ALA A 369 5.92 -10.10 4.50
N VAL A 370 4.94 -9.88 3.63
CA VAL A 370 4.29 -8.58 3.45
C VAL A 370 3.17 -8.45 4.48
N ALA A 371 3.33 -7.48 5.36
CA ALA A 371 2.37 -7.16 6.40
C ALA A 371 1.27 -6.26 5.85
N SER A 372 0.03 -6.64 6.11
CA SER A 372 -1.13 -5.79 5.88
C SER A 372 -1.64 -5.30 7.23
N LEU A 373 -1.75 -3.99 7.37
CA LEU A 373 -2.11 -3.31 8.60
C LEU A 373 -3.35 -2.45 8.44
N PHE A 374 -4.06 -2.24 9.53
CA PHE A 374 -5.17 -1.31 9.62
C PHE A 374 -5.09 -0.48 10.90
N ASN A 375 -5.07 0.85 10.76
CA ASN A 375 -4.78 1.78 11.85
C ASN A 375 -3.51 1.40 12.63
N GLY A 376 -2.47 0.92 11.92
CA GLY A 376 -1.20 0.44 12.48
C GLY A 376 -1.26 -0.93 13.17
N ASN A 377 -2.42 -1.61 13.18
CA ASN A 377 -2.56 -2.96 13.73
C ASN A 377 -2.36 -4.00 12.64
N LEU A 378 -1.53 -5.02 12.91
CA LEU A 378 -1.29 -6.13 11.99
C LEU A 378 -2.59 -6.94 11.77
N LEU A 379 -3.02 -7.05 10.51
CA LEU A 379 -4.11 -7.94 10.11
C LEU A 379 -3.59 -9.30 9.66
N SER A 380 -2.57 -9.29 8.79
CA SER A 380 -1.96 -10.49 8.25
C SER A 380 -0.52 -10.23 7.81
N ASN A 381 0.31 -11.26 7.83
CA ASN A 381 1.66 -11.27 7.26
C ASN A 381 1.78 -12.28 6.10
N SER A 382 0.64 -12.83 5.67
CA SER A 382 0.54 -13.91 4.70
C SER A 382 -0.74 -13.81 3.87
N MET A 383 -1.31 -12.61 3.70
CA MET A 383 -2.51 -12.43 2.86
C MET A 383 -2.18 -12.30 1.36
N TRP A 384 -0.89 -12.39 1.02
CA TRP A 384 -0.44 -12.34 -0.36
C TRP A 384 0.10 -13.74 -0.69
N ASP A 385 -0.80 -14.72 -0.69
CA ASP A 385 -0.49 -16.16 -0.67
C ASP A 385 -1.10 -16.98 -1.83
N ASP A 386 -1.61 -16.29 -2.85
CA ASP A 386 -2.34 -16.83 -4.00
C ASP A 386 -3.69 -17.47 -3.62
N SER A 387 -4.38 -16.96 -2.59
CA SER A 387 -5.64 -17.57 -2.08
C SER A 387 -6.73 -17.64 -3.15
N ASP A 388 -6.73 -16.68 -4.06
CA ASP A 388 -7.73 -16.53 -5.12
C ASP A 388 -7.21 -17.05 -6.47
N GLY A 389 -6.09 -17.75 -6.44
CA GLY A 389 -5.38 -18.28 -7.60
C GLY A 389 -4.02 -17.62 -7.76
N THR A 390 -3.16 -18.26 -8.56
CA THR A 390 -1.77 -17.82 -8.74
C THR A 390 -1.66 -16.34 -9.14
N GLU A 391 -0.85 -15.61 -8.37
CA GLU A 391 -0.53 -14.19 -8.46
C GLU A 391 -1.72 -13.23 -8.24
N TRP A 392 -2.72 -13.63 -7.44
CA TRP A 392 -3.81 -12.73 -7.05
C TRP A 392 -4.41 -13.08 -5.69
N ASP A 393 -4.69 -12.03 -4.92
CA ASP A 393 -5.30 -12.13 -3.60
C ASP A 393 -6.42 -11.10 -3.42
N THR A 394 -7.47 -11.49 -2.72
CA THR A 394 -8.60 -10.66 -2.33
C THR A 394 -9.08 -11.03 -0.92
N ASP A 395 -8.42 -10.48 0.09
CA ASP A 395 -8.73 -10.78 1.50
C ASP A 395 -9.57 -9.70 2.17
N ALA A 396 -10.61 -10.15 2.87
CA ALA A 396 -11.47 -9.31 3.68
C ALA A 396 -11.22 -9.55 5.18
N PHE A 397 -11.13 -8.47 5.95
CA PHE A 397 -10.92 -8.49 7.39
C PHE A 397 -12.01 -7.72 8.12
N ASN A 398 -12.48 -8.28 9.24
CA ASN A 398 -13.29 -7.51 10.19
C ASN A 398 -12.35 -6.61 11.01
N VAL A 399 -12.53 -5.30 10.87
CA VAL A 399 -11.70 -4.27 11.51
C VAL A 399 -12.48 -3.42 12.52
N THR A 400 -13.69 -3.88 12.90
CA THR A 400 -14.56 -3.17 13.86
C THR A 400 -13.84 -2.79 15.14
N GLN A 401 -12.98 -3.66 15.67
CA GLN A 401 -12.24 -3.39 16.91
C GLN A 401 -11.17 -2.27 16.78
N TYR A 402 -10.81 -1.90 15.56
CA TYR A 402 -9.81 -0.87 15.26
C TYR A 402 -10.42 0.45 14.81
N VAL A 403 -11.75 0.53 14.73
CA VAL A 403 -12.50 1.75 14.43
C VAL A 403 -13.36 2.12 15.63
N SER A 404 -13.04 3.23 16.27
CA SER A 404 -13.82 3.74 17.40
C SER A 404 -15.09 4.46 16.94
N THR A 405 -16.06 4.61 17.82
CA THR A 405 -17.26 5.41 17.55
C THR A 405 -16.99 6.91 17.47
N ALA A 406 -15.77 7.37 17.74
CA ALA A 406 -15.35 8.76 17.57
C ALA A 406 -14.52 8.98 16.30
N ASP A 407 -14.11 7.91 15.61
CA ASP A 407 -13.23 8.01 14.45
C ASP A 407 -14.01 8.50 13.23
N SER A 408 -13.36 9.35 12.43
CA SER A 408 -13.87 9.81 11.14
C SER A 408 -12.93 9.50 9.97
N SER A 409 -11.85 8.79 10.27
CA SER A 409 -10.86 8.34 9.32
C SER A 409 -10.18 7.07 9.80
N ALA A 410 -9.64 6.30 8.86
CA ALA A 410 -8.83 5.12 9.13
C ALA A 410 -7.76 4.96 8.06
N THR A 411 -6.71 4.20 8.37
CA THR A 411 -5.64 3.87 7.43
C THR A 411 -5.59 2.37 7.18
N ALA A 412 -5.32 2.01 5.94
CA ALA A 412 -4.87 0.67 5.56
C ALA A 412 -3.46 0.79 4.99
N GLN A 413 -2.60 -0.17 5.30
CA GLN A 413 -1.20 -0.16 4.90
C GLN A 413 -0.76 -1.54 4.44
N VAL A 414 0.14 -1.54 3.46
CA VAL A 414 0.93 -2.68 3.02
C VAL A 414 2.39 -2.34 3.29
N ASP A 415 3.05 -3.14 4.12
CA ASP A 415 4.43 -2.97 4.57
C ASP A 415 5.24 -4.22 4.19
N GLY A 416 6.32 -4.04 3.45
CA GLY A 416 7.11 -5.14 2.93
C GLY A 416 8.56 -4.76 2.73
N GLN A 417 9.32 -5.67 2.14
CA GLN A 417 10.74 -5.45 1.81
C GLN A 417 10.96 -5.38 0.28
N GLY A 418 9.88 -5.31 -0.51
CA GLY A 418 9.92 -5.31 -1.97
C GLY A 418 10.34 -6.64 -2.60
N LEU A 419 10.11 -7.75 -1.91
CA LEU A 419 10.54 -9.09 -2.34
C LEU A 419 9.45 -9.84 -3.11
N LEU A 420 8.18 -9.51 -2.88
CA LEU A 420 7.05 -10.17 -3.54
C LEU A 420 6.68 -9.54 -4.89
N ASN A 421 7.16 -8.31 -5.16
CA ASN A 421 6.80 -7.55 -6.36
C ASN A 421 5.28 -7.43 -6.53
N MET A 422 4.56 -7.38 -5.42
CA MET A 422 3.11 -7.42 -5.37
C MET A 422 2.56 -6.02 -5.63
N ASN A 423 1.44 -5.96 -6.33
CA ASN A 423 0.73 -4.76 -6.71
C ASN A 423 -0.62 -4.71 -5.98
N TRP A 424 -0.73 -3.83 -4.99
CA TRP A 424 -1.96 -3.52 -4.28
C TRP A 424 -2.82 -2.58 -5.13
N VAL A 425 -3.88 -3.13 -5.71
CA VAL A 425 -4.69 -2.47 -6.75
C VAL A 425 -5.87 -1.71 -6.15
N ALA A 426 -6.52 -2.27 -5.13
CA ALA A 426 -7.66 -1.66 -4.47
C ALA A 426 -7.74 -1.98 -2.98
N ALA A 427 -8.29 -1.03 -2.23
CA ALA A 427 -8.62 -1.13 -0.82
C ALA A 427 -10.06 -0.65 -0.62
N VAL A 428 -10.90 -1.50 -0.06
CA VAL A 428 -12.33 -1.20 0.13
C VAL A 428 -12.66 -1.19 1.60
N LEU A 429 -13.09 -0.06 2.15
CA LEU A 429 -13.57 0.05 3.53
C LEU A 429 -15.08 0.25 3.53
N ALA A 430 -15.80 -0.62 4.23
CA ALA A 430 -17.22 -0.48 4.52
C ALA A 430 -17.42 -0.26 6.02
N VAL A 431 -18.06 0.85 6.38
CA VAL A 431 -18.30 1.25 7.78
C VAL A 431 -19.79 1.49 7.99
N GLU A 432 -20.41 0.75 8.91
CA GLU A 432 -21.79 1.00 9.34
C GLU A 432 -21.93 2.42 9.89
N GLN A 433 -22.98 3.11 9.47
CA GLN A 433 -23.26 4.50 9.81
C GLN A 433 -24.50 4.58 10.71
N PRO A 434 -24.53 5.51 11.67
CA PRO A 434 -25.74 5.75 12.42
C PRO A 434 -26.86 6.19 11.49
N GLU A 435 -28.08 5.71 11.77
CA GLU A 435 -29.26 6.18 11.08
C GLU A 435 -29.39 7.69 11.20
N ALA A 436 -29.72 8.35 10.08
CA ALA A 436 -30.03 9.76 10.12
C ALA A 436 -31.22 9.95 11.08
N THR A 437 -31.00 10.65 12.20
CA THR A 437 -32.11 10.97 13.10
C THR A 437 -33.14 11.76 12.30
N PRO A 438 -34.39 11.29 12.16
CA PRO A 438 -35.37 12.00 11.37
C PRO A 438 -35.51 13.40 11.94
N THR A 439 -35.17 14.41 11.14
CA THR A 439 -35.41 15.80 11.52
C THR A 439 -36.89 15.90 11.86
N PRO A 440 -37.27 16.31 13.10
CA PRO A 440 -38.66 16.40 13.47
C PRO A 440 -39.35 17.29 12.44
N THR A 441 -40.30 16.70 11.71
CA THR A 441 -41.12 17.46 10.77
C THR A 441 -41.75 18.59 11.59
N PRO A 442 -41.59 19.87 11.21
CA PRO A 442 -42.20 20.96 11.95
C PRO A 442 -43.68 20.65 12.10
N SER A 443 -44.11 20.49 13.36
CA SER A 443 -45.52 20.30 13.68
C SER A 443 -46.29 21.44 13.01
N PRO A 444 -47.41 21.17 12.30
CA PRO A 444 -48.15 22.23 11.64
C PRO A 444 -48.44 23.32 12.66
N GLU A 445 -47.98 24.53 12.36
CA GLU A 445 -48.24 25.72 13.17
C GLU A 445 -49.74 25.76 13.48
N PRO A 446 -50.17 25.88 14.75
CA PRO A 446 -51.58 25.85 15.09
C PRO A 446 -52.27 26.96 14.31
N THR A 447 -53.14 26.57 13.37
CA THR A 447 -53.96 27.51 12.61
C THR A 447 -54.77 28.35 13.59
N VAL A 448 -54.34 29.58 13.82
CA VAL A 448 -55.11 30.58 14.56
C VAL A 448 -56.44 30.73 13.85
N THR A 449 -57.50 30.20 14.47
CA THR A 449 -58.86 30.41 14.01
C THR A 449 -59.15 31.91 14.11
N PRO A 450 -59.57 32.59 13.04
CA PRO A 450 -59.83 34.03 13.10
C PRO A 450 -60.95 34.30 14.11
N THR A 451 -60.60 35.03 15.18
CA THR A 451 -61.56 35.59 16.13
C THR A 451 -62.53 36.50 15.37
N PRO A 452 -63.86 36.34 15.51
CA PRO A 452 -64.82 37.21 14.83
C PRO A 452 -64.65 38.66 15.28
N THR A 453 -64.45 39.54 14.31
CA THR A 453 -64.41 41.00 14.50
C THR A 453 -65.71 41.50 15.13
N PRO A 454 -65.67 42.15 16.31
CA PRO A 454 -66.86 42.76 16.88
C PRO A 454 -67.26 44.00 16.07
N THR A 455 -68.50 44.00 15.58
CA THR A 455 -69.15 45.15 14.96
C THR A 455 -69.38 46.24 16.01
N THR A 456 -68.67 47.36 15.90
CA THR A 456 -68.92 48.55 16.71
C THR A 456 -70.15 49.31 16.19
N GLN A 457 -71.26 49.22 16.91
CA GLN A 457 -72.36 50.20 16.84
C GLN A 457 -72.13 51.24 17.94
N GLY A 458 -72.04 52.51 17.53
CA GLY A 458 -71.55 53.59 18.38
C GLY A 458 -72.49 54.03 19.50
N GLY A 459 -71.96 54.92 20.35
CA GLY A 459 -72.78 55.81 21.14
C GLY A 459 -72.26 56.06 22.56
N GLY A 460 -71.26 56.94 22.67
CA GLY A 460 -71.25 58.03 23.65
C GLY A 460 -71.06 57.71 25.14
N GLY A 461 -70.05 58.36 25.72
CA GLY A 461 -70.18 58.88 27.07
C GLY A 461 -69.17 58.36 28.10
N ASP A 462 -68.04 59.06 28.12
CA ASP A 462 -67.44 59.60 29.35
C ASP A 462 -66.52 58.73 30.23
N THR A 463 -65.52 59.42 30.75
CA THR A 463 -64.65 59.16 31.92
C THR A 463 -63.38 58.27 31.82
N SER A 464 -62.27 58.99 32.07
CA SER A 464 -60.98 58.63 32.67
C SER A 464 -60.09 57.53 32.05
N HIS A 465 -58.95 57.96 31.51
CA HIS A 465 -57.76 57.12 31.39
C HIS A 465 -56.63 57.71 32.22
N ASP A 466 -56.22 56.95 33.24
CA ASP A 466 -54.96 57.09 33.94
C ASP A 466 -53.98 56.03 33.41
N ILE A 467 -52.72 56.43 33.28
CA ILE A 467 -51.63 55.72 32.60
C ILE A 467 -50.90 54.82 33.60
N THR A 468 -50.62 53.55 33.29
CA THR A 468 -49.34 52.91 33.66
C THR A 468 -49.04 51.62 32.90
N LEU A 469 -47.80 51.54 32.38
CA LEU A 469 -47.15 50.39 31.73
C LEU A 469 -46.64 49.37 32.78
N PRO A 470 -46.34 48.11 32.41
CA PRO A 470 -45.34 47.32 33.12
C PRO A 470 -44.03 47.19 32.32
N TYR A 471 -42.97 47.38 33.09
CA TYR A 471 -41.56 47.24 32.80
C TYR A 471 -41.09 45.79 33.07
N THR A 472 -40.05 45.38 32.38
CA THR A 472 -39.33 44.11 32.44
C THR A 472 -38.54 43.91 33.75
N GLU A 473 -38.36 42.67 34.21
CA GLU A 473 -37.37 42.36 35.26
C GLU A 473 -36.56 41.08 34.97
N ILE A 474 -35.28 41.17 35.34
CA ILE A 474 -34.17 40.24 35.12
C ILE A 474 -33.80 39.58 36.47
N VAL A 475 -33.67 38.25 36.47
CA VAL A 475 -32.72 37.32 37.15
C VAL A 475 -32.08 37.72 38.51
N ARG A 476 -32.14 36.83 39.53
CA ARG A 476 -30.99 36.09 40.18
C ARG A 476 -31.31 35.35 41.50
N SER A 477 -30.87 34.09 41.55
CA SER A 477 -29.99 33.39 42.54
C SER A 477 -30.24 33.38 44.07
N GLY A 478 -30.16 32.15 44.64
CA GLY A 478 -29.79 31.79 46.03
C GLY A 478 -30.98 31.29 46.87
N GLY A 479 -30.95 30.23 47.70
CA GLY A 479 -29.98 29.24 48.15
C GLY A 479 -30.60 28.39 49.28
N SER A 480 -29.94 27.28 49.66
CA SER A 480 -29.97 26.62 51.00
C SER A 480 -31.02 25.53 51.35
N VAL A 481 -30.52 24.28 51.34
CA VAL A 481 -30.56 23.20 52.38
C VAL A 481 -31.69 23.14 53.43
N ALA A 482 -32.42 22.00 53.48
CA ALA A 482 -32.57 21.11 54.66
C ALA A 482 -33.62 19.97 54.44
N THR A 483 -33.25 18.73 54.80
CA THR A 483 -34.13 17.57 55.11
C THR A 483 -34.76 17.74 56.51
N PRO A 484 -35.89 17.08 56.92
CA PRO A 484 -36.14 15.63 56.83
C PRO A 484 -37.59 15.11 56.60
N VAL A 485 -37.65 13.80 56.34
CA VAL A 485 -38.76 12.80 56.30
C VAL A 485 -39.64 12.88 57.59
N PRO A 486 -41.00 12.62 57.59
CA PRO A 486 -41.56 11.26 57.41
C PRO A 486 -42.97 11.05 56.81
N THR A 487 -43.08 9.88 56.14
CA THR A 487 -44.14 8.84 56.22
C THR A 487 -45.62 9.22 56.06
N GLU A 488 -46.25 8.70 54.99
CA GLU A 488 -47.54 8.00 55.10
C GLU A 488 -47.72 6.96 53.99
N SER A 489 -48.45 5.89 54.32
CA SER A 489 -48.42 4.59 53.68
C SER A 489 -49.76 4.20 53.05
N ALA A 490 -49.67 3.41 51.97
CA ALA A 490 -50.52 2.26 51.57
C ALA A 490 -51.85 2.54 50.82
N PRO A 491 -52.51 1.52 50.17
CA PRO A 491 -52.12 0.11 49.97
C PRO A 491 -52.39 -0.51 48.56
N GLY A 492 -51.70 -1.62 48.27
CA GLY A 492 -52.34 -2.87 47.79
C GLY A 492 -52.19 -3.26 46.31
N GLN A 493 -51.39 -4.30 46.01
CA GLN A 493 -51.84 -5.65 45.59
C GLN A 493 -50.63 -6.56 45.23
N PRO A 494 -50.78 -7.90 45.11
CA PRO A 494 -50.03 -8.87 45.89
C PRO A 494 -48.82 -9.48 45.16
N SER A 495 -47.87 -9.97 45.96
CA SER A 495 -46.74 -10.80 45.56
C SER A 495 -47.16 -12.26 45.33
N PRO A 496 -46.48 -12.99 44.43
CA PRO A 496 -46.16 -14.38 44.70
C PRO A 496 -44.64 -14.65 44.67
N THR A 497 -44.21 -15.27 45.77
CA THR A 497 -43.11 -16.20 46.05
C THR A 497 -42.07 -16.54 44.95
N PRO A 498 -40.76 -16.45 45.24
CA PRO A 498 -39.72 -16.92 44.33
C PRO A 498 -39.56 -18.46 44.41
N GLN A 499 -39.62 -19.11 43.25
CA GLN A 499 -39.26 -20.52 43.10
C GLN A 499 -37.74 -20.67 43.02
N VAL A 500 -37.19 -21.49 43.92
CA VAL A 500 -35.83 -22.02 43.87
C VAL A 500 -35.79 -23.09 42.78
N VAL A 501 -35.02 -22.87 41.72
CA VAL A 501 -34.72 -23.91 40.72
C VAL A 501 -33.33 -24.47 40.99
N THR A 502 -33.30 -25.74 41.36
CA THR A 502 -32.10 -26.55 41.53
C THR A 502 -31.44 -26.87 40.19
N GLN A 503 -30.11 -26.75 40.18
CA GLN A 503 -29.19 -27.05 39.10
C GLN A 503 -29.26 -28.54 38.70
N ALA A 504 -29.52 -28.81 37.42
CA ALA A 504 -29.44 -30.15 36.83
C ALA A 504 -28.04 -30.38 36.24
N ALA A 505 -27.49 -31.57 36.53
CA ALA A 505 -26.19 -32.03 36.06
C ALA A 505 -26.14 -32.19 34.54
N VAL A 506 -25.07 -31.68 33.93
CA VAL A 506 -24.74 -31.89 32.51
C VAL A 506 -24.07 -33.26 32.36
N THR A 507 -24.72 -34.17 31.64
CA THR A 507 -24.11 -35.38 31.10
C THR A 507 -23.39 -35.09 29.78
N PRO A 508 -22.16 -35.59 29.54
CA PRO A 508 -21.46 -35.38 28.28
C PRO A 508 -22.06 -36.25 27.15
N SER A 509 -22.30 -35.64 25.99
CA SER A 509 -22.72 -36.31 24.75
C SER A 509 -21.48 -36.73 23.92
N PRO A 510 -21.50 -37.86 23.20
CA PRO A 510 -20.29 -38.55 22.77
C PRO A 510 -19.65 -37.98 21.50
N THR A 511 -18.32 -38.06 21.47
CA THR A 511 -17.43 -37.83 20.32
C THR A 511 -17.85 -38.65 19.10
N PRO A 512 -18.00 -38.06 17.90
CA PRO A 512 -18.14 -38.83 16.67
C PRO A 512 -16.79 -39.41 16.23
N THR A 513 -16.74 -40.75 16.16
CA THR A 513 -15.66 -41.54 15.59
C THR A 513 -15.69 -41.45 14.07
N ILE A 514 -14.62 -40.95 13.43
CA ILE A 514 -14.47 -41.00 11.97
C ILE A 514 -14.05 -42.42 11.55
N ALA A 515 -14.82 -43.01 10.64
CA ALA A 515 -14.55 -44.30 10.03
C ALA A 515 -13.38 -44.21 9.04
N ALA A 516 -12.43 -45.15 9.13
CA ALA A 516 -11.32 -45.29 8.21
C ALA A 516 -11.82 -45.77 6.83
N LEU A 517 -11.58 -44.96 5.78
CA LEU A 517 -11.62 -45.46 4.39
C LEU A 517 -10.30 -46.16 4.08
N ALA A 518 -10.38 -47.48 3.85
CA ALA A 518 -9.29 -48.27 3.29
C ALA A 518 -9.21 -48.03 1.78
N VAL A 519 -8.08 -47.49 1.30
CA VAL A 519 -7.75 -47.42 -0.13
C VAL A 519 -6.90 -48.64 -0.49
N THR A 520 -7.50 -49.55 -1.26
CA THR A 520 -6.79 -50.61 -1.99
C THR A 520 -6.09 -50.02 -3.21
N VAL A 521 -4.76 -50.10 -3.27
CA VAL A 521 -3.97 -49.72 -4.44
C VAL A 521 -3.61 -50.97 -5.24
N THR A 522 -4.08 -51.02 -6.49
CA THR A 522 -3.64 -51.99 -7.51
C THR A 522 -2.51 -51.35 -8.32
N PRO A 523 -1.31 -51.96 -8.46
CA PRO A 523 -0.24 -51.35 -9.24
C PRO A 523 -0.43 -51.62 -10.75
N SER A 524 -0.52 -50.55 -11.53
CA SER A 524 -0.33 -50.57 -12.99
C SER A 524 1.11 -50.14 -13.29
N ILE A 525 1.81 -50.94 -14.09
CA ILE A 525 3.19 -50.72 -14.51
C ILE A 525 3.16 -50.08 -15.91
N ALA A 526 3.68 -48.87 -16.05
CA ALA A 526 4.17 -48.30 -17.32
C ALA A 526 5.24 -47.22 -17.07
N PRO A 527 6.19 -46.99 -18.01
CA PRO A 527 7.59 -46.74 -17.65
C PRO A 527 8.08 -45.29 -17.84
N ALA A 528 9.21 -45.01 -17.16
CA ALA A 528 10.25 -44.05 -17.50
C ALA A 528 9.96 -42.53 -17.40
N THR A 529 9.73 -42.01 -16.18
CA THR A 529 10.04 -40.61 -15.80
C THR A 529 10.43 -40.43 -14.31
N ALA A 530 10.95 -41.47 -13.66
CA ALA A 530 11.27 -41.45 -12.22
C ALA A 530 12.72 -41.04 -11.87
N LEU A 531 13.25 -39.98 -12.49
CA LEU A 531 14.55 -39.40 -12.07
C LEU A 531 14.48 -37.95 -11.57
N ALA A 532 13.32 -37.28 -11.65
CA ALA A 532 13.19 -35.87 -11.30
C ALA A 532 12.40 -35.57 -10.01
N THR A 533 11.77 -36.55 -9.36
CA THR A 533 10.92 -36.32 -8.17
C THR A 533 11.51 -36.85 -6.86
N GLY A 534 12.80 -37.21 -6.84
CA GLY A 534 13.48 -37.75 -5.64
C GLY A 534 14.15 -36.72 -4.73
N PHE A 535 14.08 -35.41 -5.03
CA PHE A 535 14.88 -34.38 -4.36
C PHE A 535 14.05 -33.33 -3.59
N SER A 536 12.94 -33.71 -2.98
CA SER A 536 12.12 -32.77 -2.18
C SER A 536 12.47 -32.76 -0.68
N SER A 537 13.53 -33.43 -0.24
CA SER A 537 13.95 -33.41 1.17
C SER A 537 15.42 -32.97 1.32
N PRO A 538 15.71 -31.89 2.08
CA PRO A 538 17.07 -31.39 2.27
C PRO A 538 18.01 -32.40 2.96
N CYS A 539 17.48 -33.43 3.63
CA CYS A 539 18.26 -34.52 4.21
C CYS A 539 18.88 -35.48 3.17
N ILE A 540 18.24 -35.66 2.03
CA ILE A 540 18.71 -36.57 0.97
C ILE A 540 19.80 -35.89 0.12
N GLY A 541 19.72 -34.57 -0.05
CA GLY A 541 20.77 -33.76 -0.69
C GLY A 541 22.11 -33.85 0.03
N GLY A 542 22.11 -33.79 1.37
CA GLY A 542 23.32 -33.98 2.19
C GLY A 542 23.96 -35.37 2.04
N LEU A 543 23.14 -36.42 1.98
CA LEU A 543 23.61 -37.79 1.73
C LEU A 543 24.17 -37.97 0.31
N PHE A 544 23.59 -37.29 -0.68
CA PHE A 544 24.08 -37.31 -2.07
C PHE A 544 25.43 -36.60 -2.19
N ILE A 545 25.63 -35.47 -1.51
CA ILE A 545 26.91 -34.76 -1.46
C ILE A 545 27.97 -35.58 -0.72
N LEU A 546 27.61 -36.23 0.40
CA LEU A 546 28.53 -37.16 1.09
C LEU A 546 28.91 -38.36 0.22
N ALA A 547 27.99 -38.88 -0.59
CA ALA A 547 28.28 -39.93 -1.57
C ALA A 547 29.19 -39.43 -2.71
N LEU A 548 29.02 -38.18 -3.16
CA LEU A 548 29.91 -37.54 -4.14
C LEU A 548 31.31 -37.29 -3.57
N ILE A 549 31.41 -36.89 -2.30
CA ILE A 549 32.69 -36.73 -1.59
C ILE A 549 33.37 -38.09 -1.41
N ALA A 550 32.64 -39.13 -1.01
CA ALA A 550 33.17 -40.50 -0.92
C ALA A 550 33.61 -41.01 -2.30
N GLY A 551 32.87 -40.70 -3.36
CA GLY A 551 33.22 -41.00 -4.74
C GLY A 551 34.47 -40.27 -5.22
N ALA A 552 34.61 -38.98 -4.91
CA ALA A 552 35.78 -38.17 -5.22
C ALA A 552 37.03 -38.64 -4.46
N LEU A 553 36.89 -39.00 -3.18
CA LEU A 553 37.95 -39.60 -2.37
C LEU A 553 38.37 -40.98 -2.90
N ALA A 554 37.41 -41.82 -3.31
CA ALA A 554 37.69 -43.11 -3.94
C ALA A 554 38.34 -42.96 -5.33
N TRP A 555 38.00 -41.91 -6.08
CA TRP A 555 38.59 -41.58 -7.37
C TRP A 555 40.02 -41.04 -7.24
N LEU A 556 40.28 -40.18 -6.25
CA LEU A 556 41.62 -39.68 -5.90
C LEU A 556 42.56 -40.80 -5.39
N ASN A 557 42.00 -41.91 -4.90
CA ASN A 557 42.76 -43.07 -4.47
C ASN A 557 43.11 -44.04 -5.63
N LYS A 558 42.63 -43.79 -6.87
CA LYS A 558 43.07 -44.53 -8.06
C LYS A 558 44.29 -43.84 -8.68
N PRO A 559 45.38 -44.59 -8.97
CA PRO A 559 46.57 -44.01 -9.56
C PRO A 559 46.34 -43.72 -11.05
N GLY A 560 45.83 -42.52 -11.37
CA GLY A 560 45.45 -42.14 -12.73
C GLY A 560 45.88 -40.72 -13.12
N LYS A 561 47.03 -40.66 -13.81
CA LYS A 561 47.56 -39.69 -14.82
C LYS A 561 47.34 -38.16 -14.74
N LEU A 562 46.41 -37.59 -13.98
CA LEU A 562 46.13 -36.14 -14.05
C LEU A 562 47.08 -35.26 -13.21
N LEU A 563 47.74 -35.82 -12.20
CA LEU A 563 48.71 -35.11 -11.34
C LEU A 563 50.16 -35.45 -11.68
N GLY A 564 50.47 -35.79 -12.93
CA GLY A 564 51.82 -36.19 -13.36
C GLY A 564 52.93 -35.15 -13.09
N THR A 565 52.57 -33.90 -12.81
CA THR A 565 53.49 -32.76 -12.70
C THR A 565 53.98 -32.42 -11.29
N ILE A 566 53.46 -33.03 -10.23
CA ILE A 566 53.96 -32.79 -8.86
C ILE A 566 54.70 -34.04 -8.37
N ALA A 567 56.03 -34.06 -8.46
CA ALA A 567 56.84 -35.25 -8.22
C ALA A 567 56.80 -35.77 -6.77
N ASP A 568 56.39 -34.96 -5.80
CA ASP A 568 56.36 -35.33 -4.39
C ASP A 568 54.96 -35.79 -3.94
N LYS A 569 54.88 -37.02 -3.44
CA LYS A 569 53.63 -37.60 -2.91
C LYS A 569 53.13 -36.85 -1.67
N ASP A 570 54.02 -36.31 -0.85
CA ASP A 570 53.62 -35.60 0.37
C ASP A 570 52.99 -34.23 0.07
N ALA A 571 53.39 -33.58 -1.03
CA ALA A 571 52.80 -32.32 -1.48
C ALA A 571 51.36 -32.49 -2.00
N ARG A 572 51.06 -33.61 -2.66
CA ARG A 572 49.71 -33.91 -3.17
C ARG A 572 48.69 -34.13 -2.06
N TYR A 573 49.10 -34.82 -0.98
CA TYR A 573 48.25 -35.01 0.20
C TYR A 573 48.02 -33.71 0.97
N LYS A 574 49.03 -32.84 1.06
CA LYS A 574 48.89 -31.51 1.69
C LYS A 574 47.94 -30.59 0.91
N PHE A 575 48.03 -30.57 -0.42
CA PHE A 575 47.11 -29.78 -1.25
C PHE A 575 45.66 -30.26 -1.16
N ALA A 576 45.44 -31.57 -1.17
CA ALA A 576 44.10 -32.15 -1.00
C ALA A 576 43.51 -31.85 0.38
N LEU A 577 44.31 -31.90 1.45
CA LEU A 577 43.86 -31.55 2.80
C LEU A 577 43.52 -30.06 2.94
N ILE A 578 44.32 -29.17 2.33
CA ILE A 578 44.07 -27.72 2.36
C ILE A 578 42.80 -27.39 1.58
N ALA A 579 42.56 -28.02 0.43
CA ALA A 579 41.32 -27.85 -0.32
C ALA A 579 40.09 -28.36 0.47
N LEU A 580 40.21 -29.49 1.16
CA LEU A 580 39.13 -30.03 2.01
C LEU A 580 38.83 -29.10 3.20
N ALA A 581 39.86 -28.57 3.86
CA ALA A 581 39.71 -27.69 5.01
C ALA A 581 39.24 -26.27 4.65
N ALA A 582 39.67 -25.74 3.51
CA ALA A 582 39.37 -24.37 3.11
C ALA A 582 38.02 -24.21 2.39
N PHE A 583 37.53 -25.25 1.70
CA PHE A 583 36.31 -25.15 0.91
C PHE A 583 35.16 -26.02 1.42
N VAL A 584 35.43 -27.20 1.97
CA VAL A 584 34.36 -28.15 2.33
C VAL A 584 33.87 -27.91 3.76
N LEU A 585 34.76 -27.64 4.70
CA LEU A 585 34.40 -27.38 6.10
C LEU A 585 33.53 -26.11 6.30
N PRO A 586 33.81 -24.98 5.63
CA PRO A 586 32.94 -23.81 5.68
C PRO A 586 31.59 -24.05 4.99
N LEU A 587 31.59 -24.77 3.86
CA LEU A 587 30.37 -25.07 3.10
C LEU A 587 29.44 -26.03 3.87
N VAL A 588 30.01 -27.03 4.55
CA VAL A 588 29.26 -27.95 5.43
C VAL A 588 28.81 -27.24 6.70
N ALA A 589 29.60 -26.33 7.26
CA ALA A 589 29.18 -25.53 8.41
C ALA A 589 28.02 -24.57 8.06
N VAL A 590 28.07 -23.92 6.90
CA VAL A 590 26.99 -23.03 6.41
C VAL A 590 25.71 -23.81 6.09
N LEU A 591 25.82 -25.05 5.58
CA LEU A 591 24.65 -25.86 5.23
C LEU A 591 24.03 -26.64 6.41
N PHE A 592 24.72 -26.80 7.54
CA PHE A 592 24.22 -27.59 8.68
C PHE A 592 23.76 -26.77 9.88
N VAL A 593 24.05 -25.47 9.94
CA VAL A 593 23.65 -24.63 11.09
C VAL A 593 22.13 -24.36 11.12
N ASP A 594 21.42 -24.49 9.98
CA ASP A 594 20.01 -24.04 9.90
C ASP A 594 18.92 -25.13 9.75
N ALA A 595 19.24 -26.44 9.74
CA ALA A 595 18.24 -27.43 9.26
C ALA A 595 17.79 -28.58 10.20
N CYS A 596 18.42 -28.84 11.36
CA CYS A 596 18.03 -30.01 12.16
C CYS A 596 18.05 -29.75 13.67
N SER A 597 16.87 -29.60 14.26
CA SER A 597 16.73 -29.67 15.72
C SER A 597 16.96 -31.11 16.21
N LEU A 598 17.93 -31.24 17.12
CA LEU A 598 18.24 -32.36 18.02
C LEU A 598 18.75 -33.68 17.39
N GLN A 599 19.99 -34.05 17.80
CA GLN A 599 20.73 -35.32 17.65
C GLN A 599 21.85 -35.55 16.60
N PRO A 600 22.46 -34.57 15.89
CA PRO A 600 23.60 -34.88 15.00
C PRO A 600 24.99 -34.89 15.68
N TRP A 601 25.13 -34.27 16.86
CA TRP A 601 26.45 -34.04 17.47
C TRP A 601 27.25 -35.32 17.75
N VAL A 602 26.57 -36.41 18.13
CA VAL A 602 27.22 -37.70 18.43
C VAL A 602 27.83 -38.34 17.17
N VAL A 603 27.19 -38.21 16.01
CA VAL A 603 27.66 -38.82 14.75
C VAL A 603 28.86 -38.06 14.17
N LEU A 604 28.87 -36.73 14.32
CA LEU A 604 30.00 -35.90 13.90
C LEU A 604 31.22 -36.13 14.81
N GLU A 605 31.00 -36.25 16.12
CA GLU A 605 32.06 -36.56 17.08
C GLU A 605 32.69 -37.94 16.80
N ASP A 606 31.85 -38.96 16.58
CA ASP A 606 32.31 -40.32 16.25
C ASP A 606 33.07 -40.37 14.91
N ALA A 607 32.63 -39.59 13.90
CA ALA A 607 33.32 -39.51 12.61
C ALA A 607 34.69 -38.81 12.72
N VAL A 608 34.79 -37.74 13.51
CA VAL A 608 36.05 -37.01 13.76
C VAL A 608 37.01 -37.85 14.60
N ILE A 609 36.51 -38.55 15.63
CA ILE A 609 37.31 -39.46 16.45
C ILE A 609 37.81 -40.64 15.61
N ALA A 610 36.98 -41.23 14.74
CA ALA A 610 37.39 -42.30 13.83
C ALA A 610 38.46 -41.85 12.83
N ALA A 611 38.34 -40.62 12.30
CA ALA A 611 39.34 -40.04 11.40
C ALA A 611 40.67 -39.77 12.12
N LEU A 612 40.64 -39.26 13.35
CA LEU A 612 41.84 -39.02 14.17
C LEU A 612 42.52 -40.34 14.59
N LEU A 613 41.75 -41.38 14.91
CA LEU A 613 42.28 -42.71 15.21
C LEU A 613 42.88 -43.40 13.97
N ALA A 614 42.27 -43.24 12.80
CA ALA A 614 42.84 -43.72 11.53
C ALA A 614 44.16 -42.99 11.18
N TYR A 615 44.21 -41.68 11.43
CA TYR A 615 45.41 -40.85 11.25
C TYR A 615 46.53 -41.24 12.21
N GLN A 616 46.23 -41.47 13.50
CA GLN A 616 47.20 -41.97 14.48
C GLN A 616 47.74 -43.37 14.10
N LYS A 617 46.87 -44.26 13.58
CA LYS A 617 47.25 -45.62 13.19
C LYS A 617 48.12 -45.65 11.93
N TYR A 618 47.96 -44.66 11.04
CA TYR A 618 48.83 -44.47 9.87
C TYR A 618 50.23 -44.03 10.27
N PHE A 619 50.36 -43.11 11.24
CA PHE A 619 51.67 -42.62 11.71
C PHE A 619 52.42 -43.60 12.61
N LYS A 620 51.74 -44.44 13.40
CA LYS A 620 52.39 -45.49 14.20
C LYS A 620 52.97 -46.65 13.37
N LYS A 621 52.65 -46.73 12.08
CA LYS A 621 53.09 -47.80 11.17
C LYS A 621 54.26 -47.37 10.27
N ARG A 622 54.63 -46.09 10.29
CA ARG A 622 55.92 -45.56 9.86
C ARG A 622 56.80 -45.37 11.09
#